data_AF-A0A2E8Z5G2-F1
#
_entry.id   AF-A0A2E8Z5G2-F1
#
_cell.length_a   1.000
_cell.length_b   1.000
_cell.length_c   1.000
_cell.angle_alpha   90.00
_cell.angle_beta   90.00
_cell.angle_gamma   90.00
#
_symmetry.space_group_name_H-M   'P 1'
#
loop_
_entity.id
_entity.type
_entity.pdbx_description
1 polymer ?
#
loop_
_entity_poly.entity_id
_entity_poly.type
_entity_poly.pdbx_seq_one_letter_code
_entity_poly.pdbx_strand_id
1 'polypeptide(L)' 'MSPSRTGPNLDRRGKLQPGRSYEFEMPAPGGGTRTVVIRDDAGGHVYRDGPLQNRGPHFNTKVGGHYDY' A
#
# COMPACT_ATOMS: atom_id res chain seq x y z
N MET A 1 -12.07 -10.84 5.51
CA MET A 1 -11.94 -9.60 6.31
C MET A 1 -12.05 -8.44 5.34
N SER A 2 -12.91 -7.47 5.63
CA SER A 2 -13.13 -6.31 4.76
C SER A 2 -12.38 -5.09 5.30
N PRO A 3 -11.94 -4.16 4.45
CA PRO A 3 -11.34 -2.91 4.92
C PRO A 3 -12.36 -2.10 5.74
N SER A 4 -11.91 -1.50 6.83
CA SER A 4 -12.71 -0.51 7.59
C SER A 4 -12.85 0.79 6.81
N ARG A 5 -11.86 1.13 5.98
CA ARG A 5 -11.89 2.28 5.08
C ARG A 5 -11.17 1.98 3.78
N THR A 6 -11.67 2.54 2.70
CA THR A 6 -10.95 2.61 1.42
C THR A 6 -10.71 4.05 1.04
N GLY A 7 -9.55 4.32 0.44
CA GLY A 7 -9.12 5.67 0.08
C GLY A 7 -8.30 5.68 -1.21
N PRO A 8 -7.83 6.87 -1.62
CA PRO A 8 -6.89 6.97 -2.72
C PRO A 8 -5.56 6.31 -2.37
N ASN A 9 -4.86 5.77 -3.37
CA ASN A 9 -3.47 5.40 -3.21
C ASN A 9 -2.60 6.66 -3.28
N LEU A 10 -1.82 6.90 -2.22
CA LEU A 10 -0.89 8.01 -2.13
C LEU A 10 0.53 7.48 -2.01
N ASP A 11 1.48 8.11 -2.68
CA ASP A 11 2.90 7.86 -2.46
C ASP A 11 3.37 8.44 -1.11
N ARG A 12 4.64 8.21 -0.75
CA ARG A 12 5.23 8.71 0.51
C ARG A 12 5.26 10.24 0.63
N ARG A 13 4.98 10.98 -0.45
CA ARG A 13 4.92 12.44 -0.51
C ARG A 13 3.48 12.95 -0.54
N GLY A 14 2.48 12.07 -0.39
CA GLY A 14 1.07 12.42 -0.44
C GLY A 14 0.52 12.64 -1.85
N LYS A 15 1.26 12.26 -2.90
CA LYS A 15 0.80 12.41 -4.28
C LYS A 15 -0.09 11.22 -4.67
N LEU A 16 -1.20 11.51 -5.35
CA LEU A 16 -2.07 10.50 -5.96
C LEU A 16 -1.29 9.60 -6.91
N GLN A 17 -1.53 8.30 -6.76
CA GLN A 17 -1.06 7.24 -7.63
C GLN A 17 -2.22 6.38 -8.10
N PRO A 18 -2.10 5.69 -9.24
CA PRO A 18 -3.09 4.71 -9.66
C PRO A 18 -3.29 3.61 -8.59
N GLY A 19 -4.54 3.21 -8.40
CA GLY A 19 -4.95 2.20 -7.42
C GLY A 19 -5.64 2.79 -6.19
N ARG A 20 -5.64 2.05 -5.07
CA ARG A 20 -6.36 2.42 -3.84
C ARG A 20 -5.54 2.16 -2.57
N SER A 21 -5.97 2.73 -1.47
CA SER A 21 -5.53 2.32 -0.14
C SER A 21 -6.66 1.62 0.60
N TYR A 22 -6.31 0.60 1.37
CA TYR A 22 -7.21 -0.20 2.20
C TYR A 22 -6.71 -0.13 3.64
N GLU A 23 -7.56 0.40 4.52
CA GLU A 23 -7.28 0.47 5.95
C GLU A 23 -8.04 -0.64 6.66
N PHE A 24 -7.39 -1.27 7.62
CA PHE A 24 -7.94 -2.32 8.45
C PHE A 24 -7.70 -1.96 9.91
N GLU A 25 -8.77 -1.89 10.69
CA GLU A 25 -8.64 -1.90 12.14
C GLU A 25 -8.47 -3.34 12.61
N MET A 26 -7.39 -3.59 13.33
CA MET A 26 -7.03 -4.91 13.84
C MET A 26 -6.75 -4.82 15.35
N PRO A 27 -6.98 -5.88 16.12
CA PRO A 27 -6.51 -5.95 17.50
C PRO A 27 -5.00 -5.70 17.59
N ALA A 28 -4.58 -4.89 18.55
CA ALA A 28 -3.17 -4.67 18.86
C ALA A 28 -2.68 -5.72 19.88
N PRO A 29 -1.41 -6.19 19.78
CA PRO A 29 -0.80 -6.97 20.84
C PRO A 29 -0.79 -6.16 22.14
N GLY A 30 -1.40 -6.70 23.21
CA GLY A 30 -1.54 -5.99 24.49
C GLY A 30 -2.88 -5.28 24.71
N GLY A 31 -3.84 -5.42 23.79
CA GLY A 31 -5.18 -4.82 23.89
C GLY A 31 -5.33 -3.53 23.10
N GLY A 32 -6.57 -3.16 22.80
CA GLY A 32 -6.89 -2.03 21.93
C GLY A 32 -6.82 -2.38 20.44
N THR A 33 -6.81 -1.35 19.59
CA THR A 33 -6.81 -1.47 18.13
C THR A 33 -5.58 -0.81 17.52
N ARG A 34 -5.16 -1.33 16.36
CA ARG A 34 -4.15 -0.73 15.49
C ARG A 34 -4.70 -0.64 14.07
N THR A 35 -4.33 0.42 13.37
CA THR A 35 -4.64 0.57 11.95
C THR A 35 -3.51 0.01 11.09
N VAL A 36 -3.85 -0.90 10.20
CA VAL A 36 -2.97 -1.42 9.14
C VAL A 36 -3.42 -0.82 7.82
N VAL A 37 -2.47 -0.33 7.02
CA VAL A 37 -2.75 0.22 5.70
C VAL A 37 -2.03 -0.63 4.65
N ILE A 38 -2.78 -1.06 3.65
CA ILE A 38 -2.29 -1.73 2.45
C ILE A 38 -2.57 -0.81 1.26
N ARG A 39 -1.54 -0.51 0.46
CA ARG A 39 -1.64 0.30 -0.76
C ARG A 39 -1.60 -0.63 -1.96
N ASP A 40 -2.58 -0.51 -2.83
CA ASP A 40 -2.59 -1.09 -4.17
C ASP A 40 -1.96 -0.06 -5.11
N ASP A 41 -0.69 -0.28 -5.43
CA ASP A 41 0.05 0.47 -6.44
C ASP A 41 -0.25 -0.13 -7.82
N ALA A 42 -1.50 0.00 -8.27
CA ALA A 42 -2.01 -0.60 -9.52
C ALA A 42 -1.27 -0.14 -10.78
N GLY A 43 -0.60 1.01 -10.72
CA GLY A 43 0.22 1.52 -11.82
C GLY A 43 1.65 0.97 -11.86
N GLY A 44 2.07 0.24 -10.82
CA GLY A 44 3.46 -0.15 -10.64
C GLY A 44 4.39 1.05 -10.49
N HIS A 45 5.68 0.85 -10.77
CA HIS A 45 6.70 1.91 -10.77
C HIS A 45 7.64 1.74 -11.96
N VAL A 46 7.98 2.87 -12.61
CA VAL A 46 9.02 2.94 -13.64
C VAL A 46 10.10 3.93 -13.20
N TYR A 47 11.32 3.45 -13.06
CA TYR A 47 12.51 4.20 -12.67
C TYR A 47 13.42 4.33 -13.88
N ARG A 48 13.54 5.55 -14.42
CA ARG A 48 14.36 5.83 -15.61
C ARG A 48 15.84 5.51 -15.39
N ASP A 49 16.34 5.83 -14.19
CA ASP A 49 17.75 5.69 -13.83
C ASP A 49 18.08 4.32 -13.22
N GLY A 50 17.07 3.46 -13.01
CA GLY A 50 17.23 2.14 -12.42
C GLY A 50 16.19 1.15 -12.93
N PRO A 51 16.21 0.75 -14.22
CA PRO A 51 15.16 -0.09 -14.82
C PRO A 51 14.94 -1.43 -14.12
N LEU A 52 15.96 -1.97 -13.42
CA LEU A 52 15.86 -3.18 -12.61
C LEU A 52 14.94 -3.02 -11.38
N GLN A 53 14.66 -1.78 -10.97
CA GLN A 53 13.71 -1.47 -9.90
C GLN A 53 12.27 -1.32 -10.41
N ASN A 54 12.07 -1.38 -11.73
CA ASN A 54 10.72 -1.33 -12.29
C ASN A 54 9.91 -2.49 -11.75
N ARG A 55 8.65 -2.19 -11.43
CA ARG A 55 7.74 -3.20 -10.91
C ARG A 55 6.38 -3.00 -11.53
N GLY A 56 5.74 -4.11 -11.91
CA GLY A 56 4.35 -4.12 -12.34
C GLY A 56 3.41 -3.70 -11.20
N PRO A 57 2.10 -3.80 -11.44
CA PRO A 57 1.10 -3.58 -10.39
C PRO A 57 1.40 -4.44 -9.15
N HIS A 58 1.13 -3.92 -7.95
CA HIS A 58 1.39 -4.66 -6.71
C HIS A 58 0.73 -4.07 -5.46
N PHE A 59 0.76 -4.83 -4.37
CA PHE A 59 0.44 -4.33 -3.03
C PHE A 59 1.68 -3.95 -2.23
N ASN A 60 1.56 -2.88 -1.45
CA ASN A 60 2.55 -2.40 -0.49
C ASN A 60 1.94 -2.33 0.91
N THR A 61 2.66 -2.87 1.89
CA THR A 61 2.31 -2.76 3.31
C THR A 61 3.04 -1.60 3.96
N LYS A 62 2.51 -1.10 5.08
CA LYS A 62 3.15 -0.03 5.87
C LYS A 62 4.58 -0.37 6.32
N VAL A 63 4.87 -1.65 6.56
CA VAL A 63 6.18 -2.12 7.03
C VAL A 63 7.19 -2.40 5.90
N GLY A 64 6.87 -2.00 4.66
CA GLY A 64 7.76 -2.15 3.51
C GLY A 64 7.69 -3.52 2.83
N GLY A 65 6.83 -4.43 3.32
CA GLY A 65 6.49 -5.65 2.60
C GLY A 65 5.74 -5.34 1.31
N HIS A 66 6.03 -6.09 0.26
CA HIS A 66 5.50 -5.92 -1.08
C HIS A 66 5.05 -7.27 -1.64
N TYR A 67 3.91 -7.30 -2.34
CA TYR A 67 3.38 -8.48 -3.02
C TYR A 67 2.99 -8.15 -4.47
N ASP A 68 3.64 -8.79 -5.44
CA ASP A 68 3.27 -8.72 -6.88
C ASP A 68 1.96 -9.48 -7.14
N TYR A 69 1.29 -9.16 -8.26
CA TYR A 69 0.16 -9.94 -8.78
C TYR A 69 0.61 -11.17 -9.58
#